data_AF-A0A1G1HUS8-F1
#
_entry.id   AF-A0A1G1HUS8-F1
#
_cell.length_a   1.000
_cell.length_b   1.000
_cell.length_c   1.000
_cell.angle_alpha   90.00
_cell.angle_beta   90.00
_cell.angle_gamma   90.00
#
_symmetry.space_group_name_H-M   'P 1'
#
loop_
_entity.id
_entity.type
_entity.pdbx_description
1 polymer ?
#
loop_
_entity_poly.entity_id
_entity_poly.type
_entity_poly.pdbx_seq_one_letter_code
_entity_poly.pdbx_strand_id
1 'polypeptide(L)'
;MHCFGGCSPDEIVAALGLQVSDLFFGVPARAPHARREGAGAREGEAALDFLRRKAAWELVALRQSSEALISAARGIDIDGWTDAALDVALDVLADAWVVLLDEEREAA
;
A
#
# COMPACT_ATOMS: atom_id res chain seq x y z
N MET A 1 -35.74 -25.18 1.64
CA MET A 1 -34.31 -24.82 1.64
C MET A 1 -33.55 -26.13 1.57
N HIS A 2 -33.03 -26.50 0.41
CA HIS A 2 -32.40 -27.80 0.15
C HIS A 2 -30.97 -27.57 -0.35
N CYS A 3 -30.04 -28.50 -0.09
CA CYS A 3 -28.70 -28.45 -0.65
C CYS A 3 -28.72 -28.71 -2.17
N PHE A 4 -27.59 -28.52 -2.85
CA PHE A 4 -27.46 -28.78 -4.30
C PHE A 4 -27.82 -30.22 -4.71
N GLY A 5 -27.84 -31.18 -3.77
CA GLY A 5 -28.29 -32.55 -3.98
C GLY A 5 -29.74 -32.83 -3.61
N GLY A 6 -30.54 -31.82 -3.27
CA GLY A 6 -31.97 -31.95 -2.93
C GLY A 6 -32.29 -32.35 -1.48
N CYS A 7 -31.28 -32.70 -0.67
CA CYS A 7 -31.49 -33.05 0.74
C CYS A 7 -31.77 -31.81 1.59
N SER A 8 -32.65 -31.97 2.58
CA SER A 8 -32.86 -30.99 3.64
C SER A 8 -31.73 -31.06 4.68
N PRO A 9 -31.46 -29.96 5.41
CA PRO A 9 -30.47 -29.95 6.48
C PRO A 9 -30.70 -31.02 7.55
N ASP A 10 -31.97 -31.30 7.90
CA ASP A 10 -32.35 -32.31 8.88
C ASP A 10 -31.95 -33.73 8.44
N GLU A 11 -32.14 -34.06 7.16
CA GLU A 11 -31.72 -35.34 6.59
C GLU A 11 -30.19 -35.50 6.59
N ILE A 12 -29.46 -34.40 6.37
CA ILE A 12 -27.99 -34.40 6.35
C ILE A 12 -27.43 -34.65 7.76
N VAL A 13 -27.95 -33.96 8.78
CA VAL A 13 -27.46 -34.15 10.16
C VAL A 13 -27.86 -35.53 10.70
N ALA A 14 -29.06 -36.02 10.36
CA ALA A 14 -29.50 -37.36 10.76
C ALA A 14 -28.61 -38.46 10.16
N ALA A 15 -28.20 -38.34 8.90
CA ALA A 15 -27.28 -39.28 8.26
C ALA A 15 -25.89 -39.30 8.94
N LEU A 16 -25.48 -38.18 9.53
CA LEU A 16 -24.21 -38.04 10.26
C LEU A 16 -24.33 -38.39 11.76
N GLY A 17 -25.53 -38.76 12.23
CA GLY A 17 -25.79 -39.04 13.65
C GLY A 17 -25.71 -37.80 14.55
N LEU A 18 -25.90 -36.61 13.97
CA LEU A 18 -25.85 -35.32 14.66
C LEU A 18 -27.25 -34.71 14.78
N GLN A 19 -27.41 -33.77 15.70
CA GLN A 19 -28.56 -32.87 15.73
C GLN A 19 -28.20 -31.51 15.09
N VAL A 20 -29.19 -30.79 14.56
CA VAL A 20 -28.97 -29.46 13.97
C VAL A 20 -28.32 -28.50 14.98
N SER A 21 -28.65 -28.63 16.27
CA SER A 21 -28.03 -27.87 17.36
C SER A 21 -26.52 -28.06 17.45
N ASP A 22 -26.01 -29.22 17.05
CA ASP A 22 -24.58 -29.57 17.14
C ASP A 22 -23.75 -28.83 16.08
N LEU A 23 -24.38 -28.46 14.95
CA LEU A 23 -23.74 -27.62 13.93
C LEU A 23 -23.39 -26.21 14.44
N PHE A 24 -24.03 -25.78 15.54
CA PHE A 24 -23.86 -24.46 16.12
C PHE A 24 -23.10 -24.49 17.47
N PHE A 25 -22.66 -25.66 17.93
CA PHE A 25 -21.80 -25.76 19.12
C PHE A 25 -20.39 -25.28 18.78
N GLY A 26 -20.01 -24.12 19.33
CA GLY A 26 -18.68 -23.51 19.15
C GLY A 26 -18.68 -22.15 18.46
N VAL A 27 -19.84 -21.64 18.04
CA VAL A 27 -19.98 -20.21 17.78
C VAL A 27 -20.29 -19.56 19.13
N PRO A 28 -19.32 -18.94 19.84
CA PRO A 28 -19.69 -18.08 20.94
C PRO A 28 -20.69 -17.09 20.37
N ALA A 29 -21.79 -16.83 21.09
CA ALA A 29 -22.66 -15.71 20.80
C ALA A 29 -21.80 -14.44 20.84
N ARG A 30 -21.17 -14.14 19.71
CA ARG A 30 -20.20 -13.06 19.57
C ARG A 30 -21.05 -11.82 19.67
N ALA A 31 -20.97 -11.17 20.83
CA ALA A 31 -21.65 -9.93 21.10
C ALA A 31 -21.52 -9.01 19.87
N PRO A 32 -22.62 -8.44 19.34
CA PRO A 32 -22.60 -7.60 18.14
C PRO A 32 -21.57 -6.47 18.19
N HIS A 33 -21.19 -6.06 19.40
CA HIS A 33 -20.22 -5.00 19.67
C HIS A 33 -18.76 -5.38 19.38
N ALA A 34 -18.35 -6.64 19.58
CA ALA A 34 -16.95 -7.06 19.37
C ALA A 34 -16.51 -7.05 17.89
N ARG A 35 -17.47 -7.03 16.95
CA ARG A 35 -17.19 -6.99 15.51
C ARG A 35 -16.83 -5.58 15.02
N ARG A 36 -17.32 -4.52 15.70
CA ARG A 36 -17.06 -3.13 15.31
C ARG A 36 -15.68 -2.66 15.77
N GLU A 37 -15.27 -3.02 16.98
CA GLU A 37 -13.99 -2.59 17.55
C GLU A 37 -12.79 -3.25 16.86
N GLY A 38 -12.88 -4.56 16.54
CA GLY A 38 -11.83 -5.26 15.80
C GLY A 38 -11.74 -4.90 14.31
N ALA A 39 -12.82 -4.37 13.71
CA ALA A 39 -12.82 -3.89 12.33
C ALA A 39 -12.17 -2.50 12.22
N GLY A 40 -12.52 -1.56 13.12
CA GLY A 40 -11.94 -0.21 13.13
C GLY A 40 -10.43 -0.19 13.39
N ALA A 41 -9.92 -1.09 14.23
CA ALA A 41 -8.47 -1.22 14.45
C ALA A 41 -7.72 -1.70 13.20
N ARG A 42 -8.28 -2.66 12.45
CA ARG A 42 -7.69 -3.18 11.21
C ARG A 42 -7.78 -2.17 10.05
N GLU A 43 -8.86 -1.40 9.99
CA GLU A 43 -9.01 -0.31 9.01
C GLU A 43 -8.01 0.81 9.26
N GLY A 44 -7.80 1.19 10.53
CA GLY A 44 -6.78 2.17 10.90
C GLY A 44 -5.35 1.70 10.57
N GLU A 45 -5.03 0.44 10.87
CA GLU A 45 -3.72 -0.14 10.55
C GLU A 45 -3.49 -0.25 9.03
N ALA A 46 -4.51 -0.66 8.26
CA ALA A 46 -4.45 -0.70 6.80
C ALA A 46 -4.28 0.70 6.17
N ALA A 47 -4.93 1.73 6.73
CA ALA A 47 -4.77 3.10 6.27
C ALA A 47 -3.35 3.63 6.52
N LEU A 48 -2.77 3.34 7.69
CA LEU A 48 -1.39 3.72 8.00
C LEU A 48 -0.37 2.97 7.14
N ASP A 49 -0.58 1.67 6.91
CA ASP A 49 0.26 0.88 5.99
C ASP A 49 0.17 1.39 4.55
N PHE A 50 -1.02 1.76 4.09
CA PHE A 50 -1.21 2.40 2.79
C PHE A 50 -0.44 3.72 2.68
N LEU A 51 -0.53 4.59 3.68
CA LEU A 51 0.20 5.87 3.70
C LEU A 51 1.72 5.67 3.71
N ARG A 52 2.21 4.71 4.51
CA ARG A 52 3.64 4.35 4.53
C ARG A 52 4.13 3.87 3.18
N ARG A 53 3.36 2.98 2.55
CA ARG A 53 3.67 2.49 1.19
C ARG A 53 3.66 3.66 0.22
N LYS A 54 2.61 4.49 0.21
CA LYS A 54 2.51 5.66 -0.68
C LYS A 54 3.73 6.57 -0.56
N ALA A 55 4.15 6.90 0.66
CA ALA A 55 5.35 7.69 0.90
C ALA A 55 6.61 7.04 0.32
N ALA A 56 6.79 5.72 0.51
CA ALA A 56 7.90 4.99 -0.09
C ALA A 56 7.87 5.00 -1.62
N TRP A 57 6.69 4.88 -2.24
CA TRP A 57 6.55 4.99 -3.70
C TRP A 57 6.86 6.39 -4.22
N GLU A 58 6.45 7.43 -3.49
CA GLU A 58 6.74 8.83 -3.84
C GLU A 58 8.25 9.12 -3.80
N LEU A 59 8.97 8.58 -2.81
CA LEU A 59 10.44 8.69 -2.74
C LEU A 59 11.12 8.02 -3.95
N VAL A 60 10.72 6.79 -4.28
CA VAL A 60 11.26 6.08 -5.45
C VAL A 60 10.99 6.84 -6.75
N ALA A 61 9.79 7.40 -6.91
CA ALA A 61 9.45 8.20 -8.08
C ALA A 61 10.26 9.49 -8.16
N LEU A 62 10.48 10.16 -7.02
CA LEU A 62 11.29 11.37 -6.94
C LEU A 62 12.74 11.07 -7.37
N ARG A 63 13.33 10.01 -6.83
CA ARG A 63 14.67 9.56 -7.21
C ARG A 63 14.80 9.29 -8.71
N GLN A 64 13.89 8.50 -9.28
CA GLN A 64 13.90 8.20 -10.71
C GLN A 64 13.81 9.47 -11.56
N SER A 65 13.02 10.45 -11.12
CA SER A 65 12.89 11.74 -11.81
C SER A 65 14.18 12.57 -11.72
N SER A 66 14.87 12.57 -10.58
CA SER A 66 16.17 13.24 -10.39
C SER A 66 17.29 12.59 -11.21
N GLU A 67 17.38 11.26 -11.25
CA GLU A 67 18.34 10.53 -12.11
C GLU A 67 18.09 10.84 -13.59
N ALA A 68 16.83 10.83 -14.02
CA ALA A 68 16.46 11.15 -15.40
C ALA A 68 16.81 12.61 -15.76
N LEU A 69 16.54 13.55 -14.86
CA LEU A 69 16.87 14.97 -15.03
C LEU A 69 18.38 15.19 -15.19
N ILE A 70 19.19 14.63 -14.29
CA ILE A 70 20.66 14.72 -14.35
C ILE A 70 21.19 14.06 -15.62
N SER A 71 20.64 12.90 -16.00
CA SER A 71 21.03 12.23 -17.24
C SER A 71 20.68 13.06 -18.47
N ALA A 72 19.51 13.70 -18.50
CA ALA A 72 19.07 14.55 -19.60
C ALA A 72 19.89 15.84 -19.70
N ALA A 73 20.41 16.34 -18.58
CA ALA A 73 21.27 17.52 -18.55
C ALA A 73 22.69 17.28 -19.09
N ARG A 74 23.10 16.01 -19.25
CA ARG A 74 24.43 15.69 -19.80
C ARG A 74 24.51 16.06 -21.27
N GLY A 75 25.43 16.96 -21.60
CA GLY A 75 25.66 17.38 -22.98
C GLY A 75 24.68 18.43 -23.48
N ILE A 76 23.96 19.11 -22.57
CA ILE A 76 23.26 20.35 -22.93
C ILE A 76 24.31 21.37 -23.37
N ASP A 77 24.10 21.93 -24.56
CA ASP A 77 24.84 23.08 -25.03
C ASP A 77 24.29 24.33 -24.35
N ILE A 78 25.15 25.02 -23.61
CA ILE A 78 24.83 26.25 -22.89
C ILE A 78 25.26 27.49 -23.66
N ASP A 79 25.79 27.32 -24.88
CA ASP A 79 26.17 28.45 -25.72
C ASP A 79 24.94 29.30 -26.04
N GLY A 80 25.01 30.58 -25.66
CA GLY A 80 23.92 31.54 -25.83
C GLY A 80 22.89 31.57 -24.70
N TRP A 81 23.10 30.82 -23.61
CA TRP A 81 22.29 30.97 -22.42
C TRP A 81 22.56 32.31 -21.75
N THR A 82 21.52 32.88 -21.15
CA THR A 82 21.67 34.02 -20.25
C THR A 82 22.11 33.50 -18.88
N ASP A 83 22.84 34.33 -18.12
CA ASP A 83 23.27 33.96 -16.76
C ASP A 83 22.08 33.54 -15.89
N ALA A 84 20.94 34.24 -15.98
CA ALA A 84 19.73 33.89 -15.26
C ALA A 84 19.17 32.51 -15.64
N ALA A 85 19.26 32.10 -16.91
CA ALA A 85 18.82 30.77 -17.34
C ALA A 85 19.78 29.68 -16.86
N LEU A 86 21.08 29.99 -16.84
CA LEU A 86 22.10 29.10 -16.30
C LEU A 86 21.93 28.89 -14.79
N ASP A 87 21.73 29.96 -14.03
CA ASP A 87 21.51 29.89 -12.57
C ASP A 87 20.30 29.01 -12.24
N VAL A 88 19.16 29.23 -12.91
CA VAL A 88 17.96 28.41 -12.70
C VAL A 88 18.22 26.94 -13.00
N ALA A 89 18.96 26.62 -14.07
CA ALA A 89 19.27 25.24 -14.39
C ALA A 89 20.24 24.61 -13.38
N LEU A 90 21.22 25.37 -12.89
CA LEU A 90 22.15 24.91 -11.86
C LEU A 90 21.44 24.65 -10.54
N ASP A 91 20.50 25.51 -10.14
CA ASP A 91 19.69 25.32 -8.93
C ASP A 91 18.85 24.04 -9.02
N VAL A 92 18.16 23.84 -10.15
CA VAL A 92 17.35 22.63 -10.40
C VAL A 92 18.22 21.37 -10.40
N LEU A 93 19.44 21.43 -10.95
CA LEU A 93 20.38 20.32 -10.92
C LEU A 93 20.95 20.07 -9.52
N ALA A 94 21.20 21.12 -8.74
CA ALA A 94 21.66 21.02 -7.36
C ALA A 94 20.60 20.32 -6.50
N ASP A 95 19.33 20.72 -6.62
CA ASP A 95 18.21 20.10 -5.91
C ASP A 95 18.08 18.61 -6.27
N ALA A 96 18.20 18.26 -7.56
CA ALA A 96 18.17 16.88 -8.00
C ALA A 96 19.33 16.06 -7.42
N TRP A 97 20.53 16.64 -7.30
CA TRP A 97 21.69 16.00 -6.68
C TRP A 97 21.54 15.78 -5.18
N VAL A 98 20.95 16.74 -4.46
CA VAL A 98 20.69 16.61 -3.02
C VAL A 98 19.79 15.40 -2.75
N VAL A 99 18.73 15.22 -3.55
CA VAL A 99 17.84 14.05 -3.44
C VAL A 99 18.61 12.74 -3.54
N LEU A 100 19.56 12.63 -4.49
CA LEU A 100 20.34 11.40 -4.67
C LEU A 100 21.35 11.16 -3.54
N LEU A 101 21.99 12.22 -3.03
CA LEU A 101 22.99 12.13 -1.96
C LEU A 101 22.38 11.74 -0.60
N ASP A 102 21.20 12.28 -0.28
CA ASP A 102 20.53 11.94 0.98
C ASP A 102 20.11 10.45 0.99
N GLU A 103 19.68 9.89 -0.15
CA GLU A 103 19.39 8.45 -0.24
C GLU A 103 20.64 7.57 -0.10
N GLU A 104 21.78 7.96 -0.70
CA GLU A 104 23.04 7.22 -0.54
C GLU A 104 23.49 7.17 0.93
N ARG A 105 23.24 8.25 1.68
CA ARG A 105 23.51 8.29 3.13
C ARG A 105 22.56 7.43 3.96
N GLU A 106 21.29 7.31 3.57
CA GLU A 106 20.32 6.47 4.26
C GLU A 106 20.51 4.96 3.96
N ALA A 107 21.12 4.63 2.82
CA ALA A 107 21.39 3.26 2.41
C ALA A 107 22.70 2.66 2.97
N ALA A 108 23.60 3.48 3.54
CA ALA A 108 24.92 3.10 4.06
C ALA A 108 24.91 2.81 5.57
#